data_AF-A0A1H1HEK0-F1
#
_entry.id   AF-A0A1H1HEK0-F1
#
_cell.length_a   1.000
_cell.length_b   1.000
_cell.length_c   1.000
_cell.angle_alpha   90.00
_cell.angle_beta   90.00
_cell.angle_gamma   90.00
#
_symmetry.space_group_name_H-M   'P 1'
#
loop_
_entity.id
_entity.type
_entity.pdbx_description
1 polymer ?
#
loop_
_entity_poly.entity_id
_entity_poly.type
_entity_poly.pdbx_seq_one_letter_code
_entity_poly.pdbx_strand_id
1 'polypeptide(L)'
;MITPADVGGVHVKYLYHCRRQLWLYARGMRPEHLNAAVQLGEAVHDTSYRRSSPVDLGAARLDHLDGAAWVHEVKSSAQPSQADKAQVMHYCYRLRQIGIAAQGGILHYPKTRRTTRLPYTAQAARQAEEDIAQVVEVVTADVSPPRLAKTACRGCSYLDYCWNE
;
A
#
# COMPACT_ATOMS: atom_id res chain seq x y z
N MET A 1 -5.63 3.71 19.65
CA MET A 1 -4.41 3.01 19.18
C MET A 1 -4.78 2.26 17.92
N ILE A 2 -3.92 2.21 16.91
CA ILE A 2 -4.17 1.39 15.71
C ILE A 2 -4.28 -0.08 16.13
N THR A 3 -5.34 -0.75 15.70
CA THR A 3 -5.55 -2.18 15.86
C THR A 3 -5.24 -2.92 14.55
N PRO A 4 -5.09 -4.26 14.56
CA PRO A 4 -4.97 -5.04 13.33
C PRO A 4 -6.10 -4.81 12.32
N ALA A 5 -7.30 -4.40 12.77
CA ALA A 5 -8.43 -4.09 11.89
C ALA A 5 -8.25 -2.76 11.14
N ASP A 6 -7.49 -1.82 11.68
CA ASP A 6 -7.24 -0.49 11.09
C ASP A 6 -6.12 -0.49 10.04
N VAL A 7 -5.41 -1.62 9.91
CA VAL A 7 -4.32 -1.77 8.94
C VAL A 7 -4.86 -1.77 7.50
N GLY A 8 -4.74 -0.64 6.83
CA GLY A 8 -5.00 -0.44 5.41
C GLY A 8 -3.81 -0.72 4.47
N GLY A 9 -4.05 -0.68 3.16
CA GLY A 9 -3.02 -0.95 2.14
C GLY A 9 -1.86 0.05 2.13
N VAL A 10 -2.11 1.32 2.50
CA VAL A 10 -1.05 2.34 2.65
C VAL A 10 -0.06 1.97 3.75
N HIS A 11 -0.54 1.39 4.86
CA HIS A 11 0.33 0.95 5.95
C HIS A 11 1.27 -0.17 5.50
N VAL A 12 0.74 -1.17 4.80
CA VAL A 12 1.52 -2.27 4.23
C VAL A 12 2.52 -1.73 3.20
N LYS A 13 2.10 -0.80 2.33
CA LYS A 13 3.00 -0.13 1.39
C LYS A 13 4.18 0.52 2.12
N TYR A 14 3.93 1.27 3.20
CA TYR A 14 5.01 1.91 3.96
C TYR A 14 5.85 0.94 4.77
N LEU A 15 5.29 -0.18 5.25
CA LEU A 15 6.07 -1.23 5.91
C LEU A 15 7.25 -1.66 5.02
N TYR A 16 6.97 -1.93 3.74
CA TYR A 16 7.98 -2.36 2.76
C TYR A 16 8.80 -1.22 2.17
N HIS A 17 8.28 0.01 2.14
CA HIS A 17 9.01 1.14 1.58
C HIS A 17 9.95 1.80 2.59
N CYS A 18 9.43 2.15 3.78
CA CYS A 18 10.17 2.80 4.86
C CYS A 18 9.39 2.70 6.18
N ARG A 19 9.88 1.88 7.12
CA ARG A 19 9.25 1.73 8.45
C ARG A 19 9.16 3.04 9.23
N ARG A 20 10.12 3.95 9.08
CA ARG A 20 10.07 5.29 9.69
C ARG A 20 8.93 6.13 9.13
N GLN A 21 8.70 6.06 7.82
CA GLN A 21 7.56 6.72 7.18
C GLN A 21 6.23 6.15 7.70
N LEU A 22 6.13 4.82 7.85
CA LEU A 22 4.96 4.19 8.46
C LEU A 22 4.69 4.72 9.87
N TRP A 23 5.74 4.82 10.70
CA TRP A 23 5.64 5.35 12.07
C TRP A 23 5.16 6.81 12.11
N LEU A 24 5.69 7.67 11.21
CA LEU A 24 5.29 9.07 11.09
C LEU A 24 3.84 9.20 10.58
N TYR A 25 3.48 8.37 9.60
CA TYR A 25 2.12 8.30 9.07
C TYR A 25 1.11 7.90 10.17
N ALA A 26 1.42 6.92 11.01
CA ALA A 26 0.50 6.57 12.11
C ALA A 26 0.29 7.71 13.13
N ARG A 27 1.18 8.70 13.17
CA ARG A 27 1.11 9.88 14.05
C ARG A 27 0.53 11.12 13.37
N GLY A 28 -0.12 10.96 12.22
CA GLY A 28 -0.85 12.04 11.54
C GLY A 28 -0.01 12.91 10.60
N MET A 29 1.28 12.62 10.43
CA MET A 29 2.12 13.35 9.46
C MET A 29 1.71 13.00 8.04
N ARG A 30 1.30 13.98 7.23
CA ARG A 30 0.79 13.77 5.86
C ARG A 30 1.37 14.75 4.81
N PRO A 31 2.70 14.84 4.62
CA PRO A 31 3.29 15.75 3.63
C PRO A 31 3.06 15.35 2.16
N GLU A 32 2.48 14.17 1.91
CA GLU A 32 2.32 13.59 0.57
C GLU A 32 1.53 14.49 -0.38
N HIS A 33 0.54 15.24 0.11
CA HIS A 33 -0.28 16.13 -0.72
C HIS A 33 0.53 17.27 -1.35
N LEU A 34 1.71 17.60 -0.83
CA LEU A 34 2.62 18.60 -1.39
C LEU A 34 3.62 18.01 -2.38
N ASN A 35 3.63 16.69 -2.56
CA ASN A 35 4.61 16.00 -3.39
C ASN A 35 4.06 15.75 -4.81
N ALA A 36 4.71 16.34 -5.81
CA ALA A 36 4.31 16.24 -7.22
C ALA A 36 4.25 14.78 -7.75
N ALA A 37 5.08 13.86 -7.23
CA ALA A 37 5.04 12.47 -7.64
C ALA A 37 3.81 11.73 -7.09
N VAL A 38 3.33 12.11 -5.90
CA VAL A 38 2.09 11.59 -5.32
C VAL A 38 0.89 12.12 -6.10
N GLN A 39 0.84 13.44 -6.33
CA GLN A 39 -0.22 14.07 -7.14
C GLN A 39 -0.31 13.47 -8.55
N LEU A 40 0.84 13.18 -9.17
CA LEU A 40 0.88 12.46 -10.45
C LEU A 40 0.30 11.04 -10.33
N GLY A 41 0.52 10.36 -9.21
CA GLY A 41 -0.07 9.06 -8.93
C GLY A 41 -1.59 9.11 -8.86
N GLU A 42 -2.13 10.07 -8.13
CA GLU A 42 -3.57 10.32 -8.01
C GLU A 42 -4.18 10.66 -9.38
N ALA A 43 -3.56 11.55 -10.14
CA ALA A 43 -4.04 11.90 -11.49
C ALA A 43 -4.02 10.72 -12.48
N VAL A 44 -3.00 9.84 -12.40
CA VAL A 44 -2.96 8.61 -13.22
C VAL A 44 -4.08 7.66 -12.83
N HIS A 45 -4.41 7.57 -11.55
CA HIS A 45 -5.52 6.74 -11.06
C HIS A 45 -6.86 7.24 -11.59
N ASP A 46 -7.15 8.54 -11.42
CA ASP A 46 -8.39 9.18 -11.86
C ASP A 46 -8.63 9.04 -13.38
N THR A 47 -7.56 9.14 -14.18
CA THR A 47 -7.65 9.06 -15.64
C THR A 47 -7.77 7.62 -16.15
N SER A 48 -7.21 6.65 -15.44
CA SER A 48 -7.19 5.25 -15.89
C SER A 48 -8.52 4.52 -15.67
N TYR A 49 -9.35 4.94 -14.70
CA TYR A 49 -10.49 4.14 -14.22
C TYR A 49 -11.83 4.88 -14.14
N ARG A 50 -12.22 5.62 -15.19
CA ARG A 50 -13.56 6.23 -15.32
C ARG A 50 -14.77 5.25 -15.31
N ARG A 51 -14.57 3.92 -15.14
CA ARG A 51 -15.63 2.89 -15.23
C ARG A 51 -15.69 1.89 -14.07
N SER A 52 -14.84 1.99 -13.03
CA SER A 52 -14.90 1.09 -11.88
C SER A 52 -15.44 1.78 -10.63
N SER A 53 -16.17 1.04 -9.81
CA SER A 53 -16.57 1.49 -8.47
C SER A 53 -15.54 1.02 -7.45
N PRO A 54 -14.96 1.93 -6.64
CA PRO A 54 -14.06 1.54 -5.56
C PRO A 54 -14.81 0.76 -4.49
N VAL A 55 -14.17 -0.27 -3.92
CA VAL A 55 -14.73 -1.06 -2.82
C VAL A 55 -14.14 -0.57 -1.52
N ASP A 56 -15.00 -0.13 -0.60
CA ASP A 56 -14.61 0.28 0.75
C ASP A 56 -14.61 -0.95 1.67
N LEU A 57 -13.44 -1.26 2.23
CA LEU A 57 -13.24 -2.33 3.20
C LEU A 57 -13.09 -1.77 4.63
N GLY A 58 -13.55 -0.53 4.87
CA GLY A 58 -13.41 0.22 6.11
C GLY A 58 -12.01 0.82 6.28
N ALA A 59 -11.01 -0.05 6.49
CA ALA A 59 -9.61 0.36 6.66
C ALA A 59 -8.84 0.51 5.34
N ALA A 60 -9.44 0.11 4.21
CA ALA A 60 -8.78 0.08 2.91
C ALA A 60 -9.77 0.39 1.78
N ARG A 61 -9.31 1.18 0.80
CA ARG A 61 -10.03 1.41 -0.46
C ARG A 61 -9.35 0.61 -1.56
N LEU A 62 -10.11 -0.28 -2.18
CA LEU A 62 -9.69 -1.04 -3.35
C LEU A 62 -10.01 -0.25 -4.63
N ASP A 63 -9.13 -0.25 -5.62
CA ASP A 63 -9.42 0.41 -6.91
C ASP A 63 -10.58 -0.29 -7.63
N HIS A 64 -10.55 -1.62 -7.71
CA HIS A 64 -11.59 -2.42 -8.33
C HIS A 64 -11.50 -3.91 -7.96
N LEU A 65 -12.66 -4.56 -7.79
CA LEU A 65 -12.82 -6.03 -7.71
C LEU A 65 -13.63 -6.48 -8.93
N ASP A 66 -13.09 -7.38 -9.74
CA ASP A 66 -13.81 -7.89 -10.91
C ASP A 66 -14.82 -8.99 -10.55
N GLY A 67 -15.68 -9.37 -11.51
CA GLY A 67 -16.68 -10.42 -11.33
C GLY A 67 -16.11 -11.83 -11.10
N ALA A 68 -14.80 -12.02 -11.30
CA ALA A 68 -14.07 -13.26 -11.02
C ALA A 68 -13.27 -13.16 -9.71
N ALA A 69 -13.55 -12.16 -8.87
CA ALA A 69 -12.89 -11.88 -7.59
C ALA A 69 -11.36 -11.65 -7.69
N TRP A 70 -10.90 -11.04 -8.78
CA TRP A 70 -9.55 -10.49 -8.87
C TRP A 70 -9.52 -9.04 -8.41
N VAL A 71 -8.55 -8.73 -7.56
CA VAL A 71 -8.28 -7.36 -7.12
C VAL A 71 -7.46 -6.65 -8.16
N HIS A 72 -7.94 -5.53 -8.69
CA HIS A 72 -7.17 -4.67 -9.59
C HIS A 72 -6.61 -3.49 -8.79
N GLU A 73 -5.35 -3.14 -9.06
CA GLU A 73 -4.65 -2.03 -8.42
C GLU A 73 -3.75 -1.33 -9.46
N VAL A 74 -3.82 0.00 -9.51
CA VAL A 74 -3.08 0.82 -10.49
C VAL A 74 -1.86 1.44 -9.86
N LYS A 75 -0.71 1.32 -10.53
CA LYS A 75 0.57 1.89 -10.09
C LYS A 75 1.11 2.88 -11.10
N SER A 76 1.42 4.07 -10.62
CA SER A 76 2.08 5.12 -11.38
C SER A 76 3.59 4.88 -11.55
N SER A 77 4.16 3.89 -10.87
CA SER A 77 5.53 3.43 -11.07
C SER A 77 5.65 2.64 -12.39
N ALA A 78 6.88 2.49 -12.88
CA ALA A 78 7.16 1.73 -14.10
C ALA A 78 7.42 0.24 -13.82
N GLN A 79 7.77 -0.12 -12.58
CA GLN A 79 8.20 -1.46 -12.21
C GLN A 79 7.47 -1.97 -10.98
N PRO A 80 7.13 -3.27 -10.93
CA PRO A 80 6.58 -3.89 -9.74
C PRO A 80 7.56 -3.85 -8.57
N SER A 81 7.10 -3.36 -7.42
CA SER A 81 7.85 -3.42 -6.17
C SER A 81 7.30 -4.51 -5.23
N GLN A 82 8.07 -4.86 -4.21
CA GLN A 82 7.59 -5.73 -3.13
C GLN A 82 6.39 -5.09 -2.40
N ALA A 83 6.42 -3.77 -2.20
CA ALA A 83 5.32 -3.03 -1.58
C ALA A 83 4.02 -3.15 -2.38
N ASP A 84 4.08 -3.09 -3.72
CA ASP A 84 2.89 -3.25 -4.58
C ASP A 84 2.29 -4.66 -4.46
N LYS A 85 3.15 -5.69 -4.42
CA LYS A 85 2.73 -7.09 -4.22
C LYS A 85 2.09 -7.28 -2.85
N ALA A 86 2.74 -6.82 -1.79
CA ALA A 86 2.24 -6.97 -0.43
C ALA A 86 0.92 -6.23 -0.24
N GLN A 87 0.79 -5.02 -0.76
CA GLN A 87 -0.45 -4.24 -0.70
C GLN A 87 -1.62 -4.98 -1.36
N VAL A 88 -1.44 -5.52 -2.57
CA VAL A 88 -2.54 -6.22 -3.25
C VAL A 88 -2.88 -7.56 -2.59
N MET A 89 -1.89 -8.27 -2.02
CA MET A 89 -2.14 -9.47 -1.24
C MET A 89 -2.88 -9.17 0.08
N HIS A 90 -2.58 -8.04 0.72
CA HIS A 90 -3.32 -7.57 1.89
C HIS A 90 -4.80 -7.34 1.58
N TYR A 91 -5.11 -6.74 0.43
CA TYR A 91 -6.51 -6.59 0.00
C TYR A 91 -7.20 -7.93 -0.24
N CYS A 92 -6.53 -8.88 -0.90
CA CYS A 92 -7.06 -10.23 -1.09
C CYS A 92 -7.31 -10.92 0.26
N TYR A 93 -6.42 -10.76 1.22
CA TYR A 93 -6.58 -11.28 2.58
C TYR A 93 -7.81 -10.67 3.26
N ARG A 94 -7.95 -9.33 3.24
CA ARG A 94 -9.11 -8.64 3.82
C ARG A 94 -10.44 -9.08 3.21
N LEU A 95 -10.50 -9.22 1.88
CA LEU A 95 -11.69 -9.72 1.18
C LEU A 95 -12.07 -11.13 1.65
N ARG A 96 -11.09 -12.03 1.83
CA ARG A 96 -11.35 -13.39 2.31
C ARG A 96 -11.84 -13.43 3.75
N GLN A 97 -11.38 -12.53 4.62
CA GLN A 97 -11.87 -12.42 6.00
C GLN A 97 -13.35 -12.04 6.08
N ILE A 98 -13.90 -11.36 5.07
CA ILE A 98 -15.32 -11.02 4.98
C ILE A 98 -16.11 -11.96 4.06
N GLY A 99 -15.55 -13.15 3.74
CA GLY A 99 -16.23 -14.19 2.97
C GLY A 99 -16.11 -14.09 1.44
N ILE A 100 -15.35 -13.12 0.91
CA ILE A 100 -15.13 -12.98 -0.54
C ILE A 100 -13.88 -13.78 -0.93
N ALA A 101 -14.07 -14.84 -1.72
CA ALA A 101 -13.01 -15.75 -2.17
C ALA A 101 -12.10 -15.14 -3.25
N ALA A 102 -11.36 -14.08 -2.89
CA ALA A 102 -10.44 -13.37 -3.79
C ALA A 102 -9.43 -14.35 -4.42
N GLN A 103 -9.31 -14.32 -5.74
CA GLN A 103 -8.42 -15.22 -6.50
C GLN A 103 -6.97 -14.75 -6.51
N GLY A 104 -6.74 -13.44 -6.39
CA GLY A 104 -5.43 -12.82 -6.51
C GLY A 104 -5.50 -11.35 -6.88
N GLY A 105 -4.33 -10.78 -7.11
CA GLY A 105 -4.14 -9.39 -7.50
C GLY A 105 -3.72 -9.23 -8.95
N ILE A 106 -4.14 -8.13 -9.57
CA ILE A 106 -3.74 -7.68 -10.90
C ILE A 106 -3.22 -6.25 -10.76
N LEU A 107 -1.90 -6.11 -10.90
CA LEU A 107 -1.21 -4.83 -10.84
C LEU A 107 -1.09 -4.25 -12.26
N HIS A 108 -1.62 -3.06 -12.47
CA HIS A 108 -1.55 -2.32 -13.73
C HIS A 108 -0.50 -1.23 -13.64
N TYR A 109 0.43 -1.19 -14.61
CA TYR A 109 1.48 -0.18 -14.72
C TYR A 109 1.29 0.57 -16.05
N PRO A 110 0.44 1.63 -16.10
CA PRO A 110 0.07 2.29 -17.34
C PRO A 110 1.27 2.86 -18.10
N LYS A 111 2.26 3.42 -17.38
CA LYS A 111 3.48 4.01 -17.97
C LYS A 111 4.25 3.03 -18.87
N THR A 112 4.28 1.76 -18.50
CA THR A 112 4.97 0.70 -19.24
C THR A 112 4.03 -0.24 -19.96
N ARG A 113 2.71 0.01 -19.91
CA ARG A 113 1.65 -0.89 -20.40
C ARG A 113 1.82 -2.33 -19.92
N ARG A 114 2.31 -2.50 -18.69
CA ARG A 114 2.57 -3.81 -18.10
C ARG A 114 1.45 -4.17 -17.15
N THR A 115 1.00 -5.41 -17.20
CA THR A 115 0.06 -5.99 -16.24
C THR A 115 0.72 -7.20 -15.58
N THR A 116 0.65 -7.28 -14.24
CA THR A 116 1.19 -8.41 -13.48
C THR A 116 0.08 -9.07 -12.68
N ARG A 117 -0.18 -10.34 -12.96
CA ARG A 117 -1.17 -11.16 -12.26
C ARG A 117 -0.49 -12.01 -11.19
N LEU A 118 -1.02 -11.96 -9.98
CA LEU A 118 -0.47 -12.60 -8.78
C LEU A 118 -1.54 -13.44 -8.11
N PRO A 119 -1.50 -14.78 -8.24
CA PRO A 119 -2.45 -15.65 -7.55
C PRO A 119 -2.34 -15.52 -6.03
N TYR A 120 -3.48 -15.56 -5.35
CA TYR A 120 -3.51 -15.60 -3.90
C TYR A 120 -3.30 -17.03 -3.42
N THR A 121 -2.31 -17.22 -2.55
CA THR A 121 -1.88 -18.54 -2.06
C THR A 121 -1.93 -18.60 -0.54
N ALA A 122 -1.82 -19.80 0.04
CA ALA A 122 -1.68 -19.95 1.50
C ALA A 122 -0.44 -19.24 2.06
N GLN A 123 0.65 -19.15 1.29
CA GLN A 123 1.82 -18.36 1.68
C GLN A 123 1.51 -16.86 1.68
N ALA A 124 0.73 -16.37 0.71
CA ALA A 124 0.30 -14.98 0.68
C ALA A 124 -0.60 -14.62 1.86
N ALA A 125 -1.44 -15.56 2.32
CA ALA A 125 -2.26 -15.38 3.51
C ALA A 125 -1.40 -15.22 4.77
N ARG A 126 -0.46 -16.15 5.00
CA ARG A 126 0.48 -16.06 6.13
C ARG A 126 1.30 -14.77 6.10
N GLN A 127 1.82 -14.40 4.93
CA GLN A 127 2.58 -13.16 4.80
C GLN A 127 1.74 -11.93 5.11
N ALA A 128 0.47 -11.89 4.68
CA ALA A 128 -0.41 -10.77 5.00
C ALA A 128 -0.69 -10.64 6.50
N GLU A 129 -0.85 -11.76 7.21
CA GLU A 129 -0.99 -11.78 8.67
C GLU A 129 0.27 -11.27 9.38
N GLU A 130 1.45 -11.74 8.95
CA GLU A 130 2.74 -11.27 9.45
C GLU A 130 2.96 -9.77 9.19
N ASP A 131 2.59 -9.31 8.00
CA ASP A 131 2.72 -7.90 7.61
C ASP A 131 1.82 -7.01 8.48
N ILE A 132 0.59 -7.46 8.78
CA ILE A 132 -0.32 -6.76 9.70
C ILE A 132 0.29 -6.67 11.10
N ALA A 133 0.86 -7.77 11.61
CA ALA A 133 1.51 -7.78 12.92
C ALA A 133 2.72 -6.81 12.96
N GLN A 134 3.58 -6.84 11.94
CA GLN A 134 4.71 -5.92 11.83
C GLN A 134 4.28 -4.47 11.68
N VAL A 135 3.18 -4.18 10.96
CA VAL A 135 2.63 -2.83 10.89
C VAL A 135 2.28 -2.36 12.30
N VAL A 136 1.51 -3.16 13.05
CA VAL A 136 1.08 -2.81 14.41
C VAL A 136 2.31 -2.55 15.29
N GLU A 137 3.29 -3.45 15.28
CA GLU A 137 4.55 -3.29 16.02
C GLU A 137 5.24 -1.95 15.71
N VAL A 138 5.42 -1.65 14.42
CA VAL A 138 6.08 -0.41 13.99
C VAL A 138 5.30 0.81 14.42
N VAL A 139 3.98 0.84 14.26
CA VAL A 139 3.20 2.05 14.57
C VAL A 139 3.06 2.29 16.07
N THR A 140 3.05 1.23 16.88
CA THR A 140 2.98 1.31 18.35
C THR A 140 4.32 1.51 19.03
N ALA A 141 5.44 1.40 18.30
CA ALA A 141 6.77 1.62 18.87
C ALA A 141 6.90 3.03 19.46
N ASP A 142 7.44 3.14 20.68
CA ASP A 142 7.69 4.41 21.37
C ASP A 142 8.74 5.24 20.62
N VAL A 143 9.77 4.56 20.12
CA VAL A 143 10.88 5.17 19.39
C VAL A 143 10.67 4.98 17.89
N SER A 144 10.92 6.05 17.14
CA SER A 144 10.83 6.02 15.68
C SER A 144 11.88 5.08 15.08
N PRO A 145 11.51 4.24 14.09
CA PRO A 145 12.46 3.36 13.39
C PRO A 145 13.66 4.11 12.81
N PRO A 146 14.80 3.42 12.62
CA PRO A 146 16.01 4.04 12.08
C PRO A 146 15.76 4.65 10.69
N ARG A 147 16.54 5.68 10.37
CA ARG A 147 16.53 6.31 9.05
C ARG A 147 17.13 5.32 8.03
N LEU A 148 16.56 5.29 6.83
CA LEU A 148 17.23 4.68 5.68
C LEU A 148 18.43 5.55 5.28
N ALA A 149 19.32 5.05 4.41
CA ALA A 149 20.36 5.89 3.81
C ALA A 149 19.72 7.08 3.08
N LYS A 150 20.31 8.29 3.21
CA LYS A 150 19.75 9.52 2.62
C LYS A 150 19.50 9.42 1.11
N THR A 151 20.30 8.63 0.40
CA THR A 151 20.13 8.34 -1.03
C THR A 151 18.81 7.63 -1.35
N ALA A 152 18.34 6.75 -0.46
CA ALA A 152 17.05 6.06 -0.58
C ALA A 152 15.86 6.99 -0.27
N CYS A 153 16.10 8.14 0.37
CA CYS A 153 15.08 9.14 0.68
C CYS A 153 14.87 10.18 -0.44
N ARG A 154 15.58 10.08 -1.58
CA ARG A 154 15.46 11.05 -2.67
C ARG A 154 14.03 11.08 -3.22
N GLY A 155 13.38 12.24 -3.16
CA GLY A 155 11.99 12.42 -3.60
C GLY A 155 10.93 11.97 -2.60
N CYS A 156 11.34 11.50 -1.40
CA CYS A 156 10.43 11.19 -0.31
C CYS A 156 9.82 12.48 0.26
N SER A 157 8.49 12.53 0.40
CA SER A 157 7.78 13.66 1.01
C SER A 157 8.11 13.88 2.49
N TYR A 158 8.68 12.88 3.18
CA TYR A 158 9.07 12.96 4.58
C TYR A 158 10.54 13.35 4.79
N LEU A 159 11.26 13.70 3.72
CA LEU A 159 12.69 13.97 3.78
C LEU A 159 13.03 15.02 4.84
N ASP A 160 12.32 16.15 4.85
CA ASP A 160 12.58 17.25 5.79
C ASP A 160 12.32 16.83 7.24
N TYR A 161 11.22 16.11 7.51
CA TYR A 161 10.94 15.57 8.85
C TYR A 161 11.95 14.52 9.32
N CYS A 162 12.61 13.84 8.38
CA CYS A 162 13.59 12.81 8.72
C CYS A 162 15.01 13.35 8.83
N TRP A 163 15.35 14.49 8.22
CA TRP A 163 16.75 14.92 8.06
C TRP A 163 17.03 16.37 8.43
N ASN A 164 16.02 17.21 8.61
CA ASN A 164 16.22 18.52 9.22
C ASN A 164 16.07 18.37 10.73
N GLU A 165 17.12 18.78 11.44
CA GLU A 165 17.11 19.02 12.89
C GLU A 165 16.75 20.47 13.15
#